data_AF-A0A536RAU0-F1
#
_entry.id   AF-A0A536RAU0-F1
#
_cell.length_a   1.000
_cell.length_b   1.000
_cell.length_c   1.000
_cell.angle_alpha   90.00
_cell.angle_beta   90.00
_cell.angle_gamma   90.00
#
_symmetry.space_group_name_H-M   'P 1'
#
loop_
_entity.id
_entity.type
_entity.pdbx_description
1 polymer ?
#
loop_
_entity_poly.entity_id
_entity_poly.type
_entity_poly.pdbx_seq_one_letter_code
_entity_poly.pdbx_strand_id
1 'polypeptide(L)'
;MLIKSAQALEVARAIDIVAFDKTGTLTVGRPRVVEYMNCAGIGEDEVIRILASAESRSEHPLAAAVVELATTKGLALSEPTTFEALPGRGIHATVDGHDVWIGNAALARIHGFADLGENVLAHHEERG
;
A
#
# COMPACT_ATOMS: atom_id res chain seq x y z
N MET A 1 -11.92 -13.48 26.58
CA MET A 1 -10.67 -13.49 27.37
C MET A 1 -10.28 -14.93 27.63
N LEU A 2 -9.10 -15.37 27.17
CA LEU A 2 -8.65 -16.75 27.30
C LEU A 2 -7.41 -16.77 28.19
N ILE A 3 -7.51 -17.38 29.37
CA ILE A 3 -6.42 -17.43 30.36
C ILE A 3 -6.03 -18.90 30.57
N LYS A 4 -4.74 -19.19 30.43
CA LYS A 4 -4.22 -20.57 30.45
C LYS A 4 -4.17 -21.20 31.85
N SER A 5 -4.18 -20.40 32.92
CA SER A 5 -4.20 -20.90 34.32
C SER A 5 -4.62 -19.82 35.33
N ALA A 6 -5.07 -20.24 36.52
CA ALA A 6 -5.38 -19.32 37.63
C ALA A 6 -4.14 -18.54 38.10
N GLN A 7 -2.95 -19.17 38.08
CA GLN A 7 -1.69 -18.52 38.43
C GLN A 7 -1.33 -17.38 37.47
N ALA A 8 -1.62 -17.52 36.16
CA ALA A 8 -1.40 -16.46 35.19
C ALA A 8 -2.29 -15.23 35.47
N LEU A 9 -3.50 -15.44 36.00
CA LEU A 9 -4.40 -14.34 36.40
C LEU A 9 -3.91 -13.61 37.65
N GLU A 10 -3.37 -14.34 38.63
CA GLU A 10 -2.80 -13.73 39.84
C GLU A 10 -1.55 -12.89 39.53
N VAL A 11 -0.66 -13.39 38.68
CA VAL A 11 0.52 -12.63 38.23
C VAL A 11 0.09 -11.40 37.43
N ALA A 12 -0.90 -11.51 36.55
CA ALA A 12 -1.40 -10.40 35.76
C ALA A 12 -1.95 -9.24 36.61
N ARG A 13 -2.51 -9.53 37.80
CA ARG A 13 -3.01 -8.52 38.74
C ARG A 13 -1.90 -7.58 39.27
N ALA A 14 -0.66 -8.07 39.34
CA ALA A 14 0.47 -7.33 39.89
C ALA A 14 1.30 -6.59 38.82
N ILE A 15 0.85 -6.57 37.56
CA ILE A 15 1.55 -5.91 36.47
C ILE A 15 1.22 -4.41 36.48
N ASP A 16 2.25 -3.57 36.63
CA ASP A 16 2.12 -2.10 36.52
C ASP A 16 2.46 -1.56 35.12
N ILE A 17 3.21 -2.33 34.32
CA ILE A 17 3.72 -1.91 33.02
C ILE A 17 3.49 -3.00 31.99
N VAL A 18 2.90 -2.63 30.84
CA VAL A 18 2.70 -3.50 29.69
C VAL A 18 3.45 -2.93 28.49
N ALA A 19 4.36 -3.73 27.92
CA ALA A 19 4.97 -3.44 26.63
C ALA A 19 4.16 -4.12 25.54
N PHE A 20 3.71 -3.34 24.56
CA PHE A 20 2.99 -3.86 23.40
C PHE A 20 3.91 -3.91 22.19
N ASP A 21 3.83 -5.00 21.45
CA ASP A 21 4.30 -5.00 20.07
C ASP A 21 3.35 -4.16 19.20
N LYS A 22 3.85 -3.50 18.15
CA LYS A 22 2.99 -2.67 17.28
C LYS A 22 2.28 -3.54 16.24
N THR A 23 3.05 -4.26 15.44
CA THR A 23 2.55 -4.97 14.27
C THR A 23 1.84 -6.26 14.67
N GLY A 24 0.55 -6.38 14.39
CA GLY A 24 -0.24 -7.58 14.74
C GLY A 24 -0.75 -7.60 16.20
N THR A 25 -0.40 -6.60 17.01
CA THR A 25 -0.94 -6.41 18.36
C THR A 25 -1.69 -5.09 18.48
N LEU A 26 -1.03 -3.94 18.27
CA LEU A 26 -1.71 -2.64 18.22
C LEU A 26 -2.29 -2.32 16.83
N THR A 27 -1.66 -2.82 15.77
CA THR A 27 -2.12 -2.66 14.40
C THR A 27 -2.50 -3.99 13.79
N VAL A 28 -3.38 -3.96 12.79
CA VAL A 28 -3.92 -5.17 12.14
C VAL A 28 -2.88 -5.90 11.27
N GLY A 29 -1.68 -5.33 11.09
CA GLY A 29 -0.62 -5.92 10.27
C GLY A 29 -0.95 -6.03 8.78
N ARG A 30 -1.99 -5.30 8.32
CA ARG A 30 -2.41 -5.23 6.92
C ARG A 30 -2.35 -3.77 6.44
N PRO A 31 -1.53 -3.47 5.43
CA PRO A 31 -1.47 -2.12 4.86
C PRO A 31 -2.83 -1.72 4.26
N ARG A 32 -3.13 -0.42 4.31
CA ARG A 32 -4.30 0.17 3.67
C ARG A 32 -3.91 1.53 3.10
N VAL A 33 -4.42 1.86 1.92
CA VAL A 33 -4.28 3.22 1.37
C VAL A 33 -5.11 4.17 2.24
N VAL A 34 -4.44 5.17 2.83
CA VAL A 34 -5.07 6.18 3.69
C VAL A 34 -5.18 7.54 3.01
N GLU A 35 -4.25 7.84 2.10
CA GLU A 35 -4.17 9.10 1.38
C GLU A 35 -3.46 8.87 0.03
N TYR A 36 -3.81 9.65 -0.98
CA TYR A 36 -3.13 9.69 -2.28
C TYR A 36 -3.36 11.05 -2.94
N MET A 37 -2.46 11.43 -3.84
CA MET A 37 -2.60 12.62 -4.66
C MET A 37 -2.65 12.22 -6.13
N ASN A 38 -3.72 12.60 -6.82
CA ASN A 38 -3.83 12.41 -8.26
C ASN A 38 -3.19 13.60 -8.98
N CYS A 39 -2.04 13.37 -9.60
CA CYS A 39 -1.37 14.36 -10.45
C CYS A 39 -1.70 14.18 -11.94
N ALA A 40 -2.52 13.20 -12.29
CA ALA A 40 -2.94 12.94 -13.66
C ALA A 40 -4.16 13.80 -14.02
N GLY A 41 -4.26 14.20 -15.29
CA GLY A 41 -5.44 14.89 -15.83
C GLY A 41 -6.66 13.99 -16.04
N ILE A 42 -6.71 12.81 -15.41
CA ILE A 42 -7.79 11.83 -15.50
C ILE A 42 -8.46 11.66 -14.13
N GLY A 43 -9.71 11.18 -14.13
CA GLY A 43 -10.50 11.03 -12.90
C GLY A 43 -9.87 10.07 -11.88
N GLU A 44 -10.11 10.30 -10.59
CA GLU A 44 -9.52 9.51 -9.51
C GLU A 44 -9.82 8.01 -9.61
N ASP A 45 -11.08 7.66 -9.88
CA ASP A 45 -11.49 6.26 -10.00
C ASP A 45 -10.80 5.57 -11.19
N GLU A 46 -10.50 6.31 -12.26
CA GLU A 46 -9.77 5.78 -13.40
C GLU A 46 -8.29 5.55 -13.06
N VAL A 47 -7.65 6.48 -12.34
CA VAL A 47 -6.28 6.27 -11.83
C VAL A 47 -6.23 5.04 -10.94
N ILE A 48 -7.14 4.93 -9.98
CA ILE A 48 -7.19 3.81 -9.05
C ILE A 48 -7.43 2.50 -9.80
N ARG A 49 -8.34 2.49 -10.78
CA ARG A 49 -8.62 1.32 -11.61
C ARG A 49 -7.38 0.87 -12.37
N ILE A 50 -6.66 1.79 -13.02
CA ILE A 50 -5.43 1.47 -13.78
C ILE A 50 -4.33 0.95 -12.85
N LEU A 51 -4.08 1.63 -11.72
CA LEU A 51 -3.06 1.21 -10.75
C LEU A 51 -3.35 -0.16 -10.13
N ALA A 52 -4.59 -0.39 -9.69
CA ALA A 52 -5.01 -1.66 -9.13
C ALA A 52 -4.99 -2.79 -10.17
N SER A 53 -5.30 -2.49 -11.43
CA SER A 53 -5.19 -3.45 -12.53
C SER A 53 -3.74 -3.85 -12.77
N ALA A 54 -2.80 -2.89 -12.76
CA ALA A 54 -1.38 -3.15 -12.89
C ALA A 54 -0.83 -3.98 -11.72
N GLU A 55 -1.27 -3.70 -10.49
CA GLU A 55 -0.86 -4.39 -9.26
C GLU A 55 -1.57 -5.74 -9.03
N SER A 56 -2.56 -6.10 -9.85
CA SER A 56 -3.39 -7.31 -9.64
C SER A 56 -2.61 -8.63 -9.62
N ARG A 57 -1.42 -8.66 -10.22
CA ARG A 57 -0.51 -9.83 -10.26
C ARG A 57 0.62 -9.76 -9.21
N SER A 58 0.71 -8.70 -8.44
CA SER A 58 1.77 -8.49 -7.44
C SER A 58 1.39 -9.12 -6.10
N GLU A 59 2.30 -9.89 -5.52
CA GLU A 59 2.11 -10.51 -4.19
C GLU A 59 2.48 -9.56 -3.03
N HIS A 60 2.88 -8.32 -3.34
CA HIS A 60 3.33 -7.38 -2.31
C HIS A 60 2.16 -6.91 -1.42
N PRO A 61 2.30 -6.86 -0.08
CA PRO A 61 1.24 -6.38 0.81
C PRO A 61 0.72 -4.96 0.50
N LEU A 62 1.53 -4.14 -0.18
CA LEU A 62 1.13 -2.79 -0.61
C LEU A 62 0.28 -2.83 -1.89
N ALA A 63 0.59 -3.74 -2.82
CA ALA A 63 -0.23 -3.99 -4.01
C ALA A 63 -1.65 -4.41 -3.61
N ALA A 64 -1.73 -5.34 -2.64
CA ALA A 64 -2.99 -5.79 -2.08
C ALA A 64 -3.84 -4.63 -1.53
N ALA A 65 -3.22 -3.63 -0.88
CA ALA A 65 -3.93 -2.46 -0.36
C ALA A 65 -4.53 -1.57 -1.48
N VAL A 66 -3.85 -1.45 -2.62
CA VAL A 66 -4.35 -0.71 -3.78
C VAL A 66 -5.49 -1.47 -4.47
N VAL A 67 -5.35 -2.78 -4.62
CA VAL A 67 -6.40 -3.66 -5.16
C VAL A 67 -7.65 -3.65 -4.27
N GLU A 68 -7.46 -3.68 -2.95
CA GLU A 68 -8.57 -3.58 -1.98
C GLU A 68 -9.29 -2.23 -2.05
N LEU A 69 -8.55 -1.13 -2.24
CA LEU A 69 -9.14 0.20 -2.45
C LEU A 69 -10.06 0.22 -3.67
N ALA A 70 -9.59 -0.31 -4.80
CA ALA A 70 -10.39 -0.39 -6.03
C ALA A 70 -11.62 -1.29 -5.87
N THR A 71 -11.45 -2.43 -5.20
CA THR A 71 -12.54 -3.37 -4.91
C THR A 71 -13.61 -2.72 -4.03
N THR A 72 -13.21 -1.98 -2.99
CA THR A 72 -14.12 -1.27 -2.08
C THR A 72 -14.92 -0.17 -2.80
N LYS A 73 -14.32 0.44 -3.83
CA LYS A 73 -14.97 1.41 -4.72
C LYS A 73 -15.85 0.75 -5.79
N GLY A 74 -15.86 -0.58 -5.90
CA GLY A 74 -16.63 -1.31 -6.92
C GLY A 74 -16.09 -1.15 -8.34
N LEU A 75 -14.79 -0.86 -8.48
CA LEU A 75 -14.15 -0.66 -9.78
C LEU A 75 -13.83 -2.01 -10.42
N ALA A 76 -14.18 -2.16 -11.71
CA ALA A 76 -13.84 -3.33 -12.49
C ALA A 76 -12.38 -3.26 -12.95
N LEU A 77 -11.56 -4.19 -12.47
CA LEU A 77 -10.15 -4.28 -12.85
C LEU A 77 -9.99 -4.96 -14.21
N SER A 78 -9.01 -4.49 -14.97
CA SER A 78 -8.56 -5.12 -16.21
C SER A 78 -7.36 -6.00 -15.93
N GLU A 79 -7.21 -7.10 -16.68
CA GLU A 79 -6.00 -7.91 -16.60
C GLU A 79 -4.85 -7.20 -17.35
N PRO A 80 -3.67 -7.04 -16.75
CA PRO A 80 -2.54 -6.40 -17.41
C PRO A 80 -2.04 -7.28 -18.56
N THR A 81 -1.82 -6.66 -19.73
CA THR A 81 -1.28 -7.33 -20.92
C THR A 81 0.18 -7.69 -20.78
N THR A 82 0.95 -6.87 -20.04
CA THR A 82 2.33 -7.13 -19.65
C THR A 82 2.46 -6.90 -18.15
N PHE A 83 3.36 -7.64 -17.51
CA PHE A 83 3.67 -7.48 -16.10
C PHE A 83 5.12 -7.89 -15.85
N GLU A 84 5.90 -6.99 -15.27
CA GLU A 84 7.28 -7.21 -14.85
C GLU A 84 7.44 -6.74 -13.41
N ALA A 85 7.89 -7.64 -12.54
CA ALA A 85 8.31 -7.28 -11.19
C ALA A 85 9.76 -6.77 -11.23
N LEU A 86 10.00 -5.61 -10.60
CA LEU A 86 11.31 -4.98 -10.47
C LEU A 86 11.77 -5.07 -9.00
N PRO A 87 12.56 -6.09 -8.63
CA PRO A 87 12.90 -6.35 -7.23
C PRO A 87 13.51 -5.15 -6.52
N GLY A 88 12.96 -4.79 -5.37
CA GLY A 88 13.39 -3.65 -4.56
C GLY A 88 13.05 -2.28 -5.15
N ARG A 89 12.28 -2.21 -6.24
CA ARG A 89 11.91 -0.96 -6.92
C ARG A 89 10.41 -0.82 -7.11
N GLY A 90 9.73 -1.86 -7.56
CA GLY A 90 8.29 -1.81 -7.87
C GLY A 90 7.90 -2.76 -9.00
N ILE A 91 6.99 -2.35 -9.86
CA ILE A 91 6.52 -3.09 -11.03
C ILE A 91 6.39 -2.19 -12.27
N HIS A 92 6.36 -2.84 -13.42
CA HIS A 92 6.02 -2.24 -14.71
C HIS A 92 4.97 -3.11 -15.40
N ALA A 93 3.93 -2.48 -15.93
CA ALA A 93 2.82 -3.20 -16.56
C ALA A 93 2.15 -2.36 -17.65
N THR A 94 1.44 -3.04 -18.55
CA THR A 94 0.59 -2.39 -19.55
C THR A 94 -0.87 -2.76 -19.34
N VAL A 95 -1.72 -1.77 -19.08
CA VAL A 95 -3.16 -1.93 -18.79
C VAL A 95 -3.98 -1.08 -19.75
N ASP A 96 -4.88 -1.69 -20.52
CA ASP A 96 -5.73 -0.99 -21.50
C ASP A 96 -4.94 -0.06 -22.44
N GLY A 97 -3.70 -0.44 -22.80
CA GLY A 97 -2.79 0.36 -23.62
C GLY A 97 -1.99 1.45 -22.88
N HIS A 98 -2.19 1.63 -21.57
CA HIS A 98 -1.41 2.53 -20.74
C HIS A 98 -0.12 1.86 -20.27
N ASP A 99 0.99 2.58 -20.36
CA ASP A 99 2.28 2.19 -19.81
C ASP A 99 2.38 2.63 -18.34
N VAL A 100 2.40 1.68 -17.41
CA VAL A 100 2.21 1.94 -15.97
C VAL A 100 3.44 1.51 -15.18
N TRP A 101 4.04 2.46 -14.48
CA TRP A 101 5.18 2.26 -13.59
C TRP A 101 4.76 2.55 -12.16
N ILE A 102 4.93 1.58 -11.25
CA ILE A 102 4.57 1.73 -9.84
C ILE A 102 5.78 1.34 -9.01
N GLY A 103 6.22 2.20 -8.10
CA GLY A 103 7.41 1.91 -7.31
C GLY A 103 7.89 3.08 -6.45
N ASN A 104 9.12 2.93 -5.95
CA ASN A 104 9.74 3.92 -5.08
C ASN A 104 10.34 5.11 -5.86
N ALA A 105 10.83 6.10 -5.10
CA ALA A 105 11.46 7.30 -5.65
C ALA A 105 12.71 7.02 -6.52
N ALA A 106 13.38 5.87 -6.35
CA ALA A 106 14.51 5.51 -7.22
C ALA A 106 14.02 5.12 -8.62
N LEU A 107 12.93 4.35 -8.72
CA LEU A 107 12.28 4.04 -9.99
C LEU A 107 11.83 5.33 -10.69
N ALA A 108 11.14 6.21 -9.94
CA ALA A 108 10.67 7.49 -10.47
C ALA A 108 11.81 8.34 -11.07
N ARG A 109 12.96 8.44 -10.39
CA ARG A 109 14.12 9.20 -10.89
C ARG A 109 14.74 8.60 -12.14
N ILE A 110 14.90 7.28 -12.21
CA ILE A 110 15.52 6.60 -13.36
C ILE A 110 14.71 6.82 -14.64
N HIS A 111 13.39 6.87 -14.51
CA HIS A 111 12.48 7.07 -15.65
C HIS A 111 12.09 8.54 -15.89
N GLY A 112 12.68 9.49 -15.15
CA GLY A 112 12.42 10.92 -15.33
C GLY A 112 11.06 11.39 -14.81
N PHE A 113 10.37 10.62 -13.97
CA PHE A 113 9.09 11.01 -13.35
C PHE A 113 9.27 11.97 -12.16
N ALA A 114 10.50 12.26 -11.75
CA ALA A 114 10.83 13.04 -10.55
C ALA A 114 10.61 14.56 -10.66
N ASP A 115 10.19 15.08 -11.83
CA ASP A 115 9.76 16.48 -11.97
C ASP A 115 8.39 16.77 -11.31
N LEU A 116 7.76 15.76 -10.70
CA LEU A 116 6.70 15.93 -9.71
C LEU A 116 7.30 16.62 -8.48
N GLY A 117 7.29 17.96 -8.50
CA GLY A 117 8.11 18.84 -7.65
C GLY A 117 8.28 18.39 -6.19
N GLU A 118 9.46 18.66 -5.63
CA GLU A 118 9.91 18.27 -4.28
C GLU A 118 8.85 18.48 -3.17
N ASN A 119 7.97 19.46 -3.32
CA ASN A 119 6.87 19.74 -2.40
C ASN A 119 5.79 18.64 -2.30
N VAL A 120 5.59 17.83 -3.34
CA VAL A 120 4.52 16.80 -3.37
C VAL A 120 4.95 15.55 -2.59
N LEU A 121 6.20 15.11 -2.71
CA LEU A 121 6.73 14.01 -1.89
C LEU A 121 6.89 14.41 -0.42
N ALA A 122 7.35 15.65 -0.15
CA ALA A 122 7.55 16.14 1.21
C ALA A 122 6.24 16.21 2.03
N HIS A 123 5.10 16.48 1.39
CA HIS A 123 3.81 16.62 2.07
C HIS A 123 3.34 15.35 2.80
N HIS A 124 3.70 14.16 2.29
CA HIS A 124 3.28 12.88 2.89
C HIS A 124 4.35 12.27 3.81
N GLU A 125 5.65 12.55 3.60
CA GLU A 125 6.72 12.07 4.49
C GLU A 125 6.64 12.66 5.91
N GLU A 126 6.10 13.87 6.06
CA GLU A 126 5.92 14.53 7.36
C GLU A 126 4.73 14.00 8.17
N ARG A 127 3.81 13.24 7.56
CA ARG A 127 2.53 12.85 8.19
C ARG A 127 2.44 11.39 8.65
N GLY A 128 3.42 10.55 8.29
CA GLY A 128 3.65 9.23 8.88
C GLY A 128 2.65 8.15 8.48
#